data_AF-A0A6N6RTN4-F1
#
_entry.id   AF-A0A6N6RTN4-F1
#
_cell.length_a   1.000
_cell.length_b   1.000
_cell.length_c   1.000
_cell.angle_alpha   90.00
_cell.angle_beta   90.00
_cell.angle_gamma   90.00
#
_symmetry.space_group_name_H-M   'P 1'
#
loop_
_entity.id
_entity.type
_entity.pdbx_description
1 polymer ?
#
loop_
_entity_poly.entity_id
_entity_poly.type
_entity_poly.pdbx_seq_one_letter_code
_entity_poly.pdbx_strand_id
1 'polypeptide(L)'
;MLPTKKSYSIALVLTLWSGPIGLAYSSIELSIILTIFSLAFLPKIIVLVCCWISSMLLSFRCIDKYNNEIDKELYMIEFDANS
;
A
#
# COMPACT_ATOMS: atom_id res chain seq x y z
N MET A 1 10.56 -43.15 17.23
CA MET A 1 10.06 -42.11 16.30
C MET A 1 11.20 -41.72 15.38
N LEU A 2 11.13 -42.02 14.08
CA LEU A 2 12.20 -41.66 13.14
C LEU A 2 12.31 -40.12 13.06
N PRO A 3 13.53 -39.55 12.99
CA PRO A 3 13.72 -38.13 12.74
C PRO A 3 13.34 -37.86 11.27
N THR A 4 12.08 -37.54 11.02
CA THR A 4 11.63 -37.03 9.72
C THR A 4 12.32 -35.68 9.51
N LYS A 5 13.12 -35.58 8.45
CA LYS A 5 13.77 -34.31 8.07
C LYS A 5 12.67 -33.26 7.83
N LYS A 6 12.61 -32.23 8.68
CA LYS A 6 11.77 -31.06 8.42
C LYS A 6 12.23 -30.41 7.12
N SER A 7 11.34 -30.35 6.13
CA SER A 7 11.61 -29.68 4.86
C SER A 7 11.37 -28.19 5.00
N TYR A 8 12.44 -27.40 5.01
CA TYR A 8 12.39 -25.94 5.12
C TYR A 8 11.65 -25.29 3.94
N SER A 9 11.66 -25.91 2.76
CA SER A 9 10.94 -25.40 1.58
C SER A 9 9.42 -25.39 1.78
N ILE A 10 8.86 -26.43 2.42
CA ILE A 10 7.42 -26.46 2.73
C ILE A 10 7.07 -25.33 3.71
N ALA A 11 7.92 -25.09 4.70
CA ALA A 11 7.71 -24.01 5.66
C ALA A 11 7.78 -22.62 5.01
N LEU A 12 8.66 -22.42 4.02
CA LEU A 12 8.70 -21.18 3.24
C LEU A 12 7.44 -20.98 2.40
N VAL A 13 6.97 -22.03 1.71
CA VAL A 13 5.72 -21.95 0.94
C VAL A 13 4.53 -21.66 1.84
N LEU A 14 4.44 -22.33 2.99
CA LEU A 14 3.42 -22.05 4.01
C LEU A 14 3.56 -20.64 4.58
N THR A 15 4.78 -20.13 4.76
CA THR A 15 5.02 -18.76 5.24
C THR A 15 4.56 -17.72 4.22
N LEU A 16 4.75 -18.01 2.93
CA LEU A 16 4.28 -17.14 1.85
C LEU A 16 2.74 -17.10 1.80
N TRP A 17 2.07 -18.24 2.02
CA TRP A 17 0.61 -18.32 1.95
C TRP A 17 -0.10 -17.87 3.23
N SER A 18 0.43 -18.25 4.39
CA SER A 18 -0.20 -18.07 5.71
C SER A 18 0.53 -17.04 6.59
N GLY A 19 1.48 -16.30 6.00
CA GLY A 19 2.27 -15.31 6.72
C GLY A 19 3.18 -15.94 7.77
N PRO A 20 3.45 -15.24 8.89
CA PRO A 20 4.40 -15.69 9.91
C PRO A 20 4.08 -17.06 10.53
N ILE A 21 2.79 -17.45 10.52
CA ILE A 21 2.30 -18.73 11.07
C ILE A 21 2.85 -19.94 10.30
N GLY A 22 3.13 -19.78 9.00
CA GLY A 22 3.66 -20.86 8.17
C GLY A 22 5.08 -21.28 8.56
N LEU A 23 5.83 -20.37 9.18
CA LEU A 23 7.20 -20.64 9.63
C LEU A 23 7.21 -21.44 10.94
N ALA A 24 6.12 -21.41 11.72
CA ALA A 24 5.97 -22.19 12.94
C ALA A 24 5.99 -23.71 12.67
N TYR A 25 5.67 -24.11 11.44
CA TYR A 25 5.82 -25.50 10.99
C TYR A 25 7.28 -25.97 11.04
N SER A 26 8.26 -25.09 10.80
CA SER A 26 9.69 -25.43 10.86
C SER A 26 10.31 -25.10 12.21
N SER A 27 10.23 -23.83 12.65
CA SER A 27 10.79 -23.36 13.92
C SER A 27 9.87 -22.29 14.52
N ILE A 28 9.55 -22.49 15.79
CA ILE A 28 8.72 -21.57 16.57
C ILE A 28 9.49 -20.26 16.84
N GLU A 29 10.80 -20.32 17.10
CA GLU A 29 11.59 -19.11 17.39
C GLU A 29 11.61 -18.16 16.19
N LEU A 30 11.86 -18.71 14.99
CA LEU A 30 11.88 -17.92 13.75
C LEU A 30 10.50 -17.33 13.44
N SER A 31 9.41 -18.08 13.69
CA SER A 31 8.05 -17.59 13.47
C SER A 31 7.71 -16.39 14.35
N ILE A 32 8.14 -16.40 15.62
CA ILE A 32 7.92 -15.28 16.56
C ILE A 32 8.65 -14.02 16.08
N ILE A 33 9.93 -14.15 15.70
CA ILE A 33 10.73 -13.03 15.19
C ILE A 33 10.07 -12.45 13.93
N LEU A 34 9.66 -13.31 13.00
CA LEU A 34 9.01 -12.89 11.76
C LEU A 34 7.65 -12.23 12.01
N THR A 35 6.91 -12.66 13.04
CA THR A 35 5.64 -12.05 13.45
C THR A 35 5.85 -10.64 13.98
N ILE A 36 6.82 -10.44 14.87
CA ILE A 36 7.16 -9.11 15.41
C ILE A 36 7.62 -8.17 14.29
N PHE A 37 8.45 -8.68 13.38
CA PHE A 37 8.91 -7.92 12.22
C PHE A 37 7.74 -7.54 11.31
N SER A 38 6.86 -8.49 11.00
CA SER A 38 5.67 -8.24 10.20
C SER A 38 4.79 -7.16 10.84
N LEU A 39 4.54 -7.23 12.16
CA LEU A 39 3.74 -6.26 12.89
C LEU A 39 4.37 -4.85 12.89
N ALA A 40 5.69 -4.74 12.89
CA ALA A 40 6.40 -3.46 12.81
C ALA A 40 6.34 -2.82 11.40
N PHE A 41 6.24 -3.64 10.34
CA PHE A 41 6.23 -3.17 8.94
C PHE A 41 4.83 -2.92 8.39
N LEU A 42 3.83 -3.67 8.85
CA LEU A 42 2.43 -3.53 8.43
C LEU A 42 1.90 -2.09 8.54
N PRO A 43 2.07 -1.35 9.66
CA PRO A 43 1.60 0.03 9.74
C PRO A 43 2.34 0.97 8.79
N LYS A 44 3.63 0.72 8.50
CA LYS A 44 4.39 1.55 7.55
C LYS A 44 3.83 1.44 6.14
N ILE A 45 3.47 0.23 5.72
CA ILE A 45 2.86 -0.01 4.40
C ILE A 45 1.49 0.67 4.33
N ILE A 46 0.66 0.52 5.37
CA ILE A 46 -0.66 1.18 5.42
C ILE A 46 -0.53 2.69 5.30
N VAL A 47 0.35 3.32 6.09
CA VAL A 47 0.56 4.78 6.06
C VAL A 47 1.02 5.23 4.68
N LEU A 48 1.94 4.48 4.04
CA LEU A 48 2.42 4.81 2.70
C LEU A 48 1.29 4.76 1.67
N VAL A 49 0.45 3.71 1.71
CA VAL A 49 -0.70 3.57 0.80
C VAL A 49 -1.73 4.69 1.05
N CYS A 50 -2.05 4.99 2.30
CA CYS A 50 -2.95 6.09 2.64
C CYS A 50 -2.41 7.46 2.19
N CYS A 51 -1.10 7.69 2.37
CA CYS A 51 -0.43 8.90 1.91
C CYS A 51 -0.51 9.02 0.38
N TRP A 52 -0.26 7.92 -0.33
CA TRP A 52 -0.36 7.87 -1.78
C TRP A 52 -1.79 8.16 -2.30
N ILE A 53 -2.82 7.55 -1.70
CA ILE A 53 -4.22 7.81 -2.06
C ILE A 53 -4.58 9.28 -1.77
N SER A 54 -4.15 9.81 -0.62
CA SER A 54 -4.40 11.21 -0.26
C SER A 54 -3.75 12.16 -1.26
N SER A 55 -2.51 11.87 -1.69
CA SER A 55 -1.81 12.63 -2.71
C SER A 55 -2.56 12.61 -4.04
N MET A 56 -3.08 11.45 -4.47
CA MET A 56 -3.88 11.34 -5.69
C MET A 56 -5.15 12.19 -5.63
N LEU A 57 -5.88 12.13 -4.51
CA LEU A 57 -7.10 12.92 -4.31
C LEU A 57 -6.81 14.42 -4.35
N LEU A 58 -5.72 14.86 -3.71
CA LEU A 58 -5.32 16.27 -3.73
C LEU A 58 -4.99 16.74 -5.15
N SER A 59 -4.27 15.94 -5.93
CA SER A 59 -3.94 16.23 -7.33
C SER A 59 -5.21 16.45 -8.16
N PHE A 60 -6.21 15.57 -8.03
CA PHE A 60 -7.47 15.75 -8.77
C PHE A 60 -8.21 17.04 -8.38
N ARG A 61 -8.24 17.39 -7.10
CA ARG A 61 -8.86 18.64 -6.64
C ARG A 61 -8.12 19.88 -7.15
N CYS A 62 -6.79 19.84 -7.22
CA CYS A 62 -5.99 20.94 -7.76
C CYS A 62 -6.26 21.15 -9.26
N ILE A 63 -6.34 20.06 -10.03
CA ILE A 63 -6.64 20.12 -11.47
C ILE A 63 -8.04 20.69 -11.71
N ASP A 64 -9.04 20.21 -10.95
CA ASP A 64 -10.42 20.70 -11.08
C ASP A 64 -10.53 22.20 -10.77
N LYS A 65 -9.84 22.66 -9.71
CA LYS A 65 -9.79 24.10 -9.39
C LYS A 65 -9.13 24.91 -10.51
N TYR A 66 -8.02 24.42 -11.05
CA TYR A 66 -7.28 25.09 -12.13
C TYR A 66 -8.12 25.20 -13.41
N ASN A 67 -8.79 24.12 -13.82
CA ASN A 67 -9.67 24.14 -14.98
C ASN A 67 -10.83 25.14 -14.81
N ASN A 68 -11.48 25.14 -13.64
CA ASN A 68 -12.57 26.10 -13.36
C ASN A 68 -12.11 27.57 -13.42
N GLU A 69 -10.84 27.85 -13.11
CA GLU A 69 -10.27 29.19 -13.21
C GLU A 69 -10.02 29.58 -14.67
N ILE A 70 -9.49 28.66 -15.48
CA ILE A 70 -9.33 28.84 -16.93
C ILE A 70 -10.69 29.05 -17.62
N ASP A 71 -11.70 28.22 -17.32
CA ASP A 71 -13.03 28.35 -17.92
C ASP A 71 -13.60 29.75 -17.68
N LYS A 72 -13.45 30.29 -16.47
CA LYS A 72 -13.90 31.65 -16.14
C LYS A 72 -13.16 32.72 -16.94
N GLU A 73 -11.85 32.61 -17.08
CA GLU A 73 -11.07 33.54 -17.90
C GLU A 73 -11.49 33.49 -19.37
N LEU A 74 -11.71 32.28 -19.92
CA LEU A 74 -12.18 32.09 -21.28
C LEU A 74 -13.56 32.76 -21.51
N TYR A 75 -14.50 32.57 -20.59
CA TYR A 75 -15.82 33.22 -20.65
C TYR A 75 -15.73 34.75 -20.62
N MET A 76 -14.82 35.33 -19.83
CA MET A 76 -14.62 36.78 -19.77
C MET A 76 -14.07 37.34 -21.09
N ILE A 77 -13.11 36.63 -21.71
CA ILE A 77 -12.52 37.01 -22.99
C ILE A 77 -13.57 36.93 -24.11
N GLU A 78 -14.39 35.87 -24.13
CA GLU A 78 -15.45 35.70 -25.13
C GLU A 78 -16.56 36.76 -24.97
N PHE A 79 -16.88 37.15 -23.73
CA PHE A 79 -17.82 38.25 -23.46
C PHE A 79 -17.27 39.61 -23.93
N ASP A 80 -16.00 39.92 -23.65
CA ASP A 80 -15.33 41.16 -24.11
C ASP A 80 -15.25 41.23 -25.64
N ALA A 81 -14.95 40.10 -26.30
CA ALA A 81 -14.87 40.03 -27.76
C ALA A 81 -16.22 40.18 -28.49
N ASN A 82 -17.34 39.99 -27.78
CA ASN A 82 -18.69 40.02 -28.33
C ASN A 82 -19.50 41.27 -27.88
N SER A 83 -18.87 42.18 -27.12
CA SER A 83 -19.40 43.49 -26.72
C SER A 83 -18.90 44.62 -27.61
#